data_AF-A0A1S2FBH3-F1
#
_entry.id   AF-A0A1S2FBH3-F1
#
_cell.length_a   1.000
_cell.length_b   1.000
_cell.length_c   1.000
_cell.angle_alpha   90.00
_cell.angle_beta   90.00
_cell.angle_gamma   90.00
#
_symmetry.space_group_name_H-M   'P 1'
#
loop_
_entity.id
_entity.type
_entity.pdbx_description
1 polymer ?
#
loop_
_entity_poly.entity_id
_entity_poly.type
_entity_poly.pdbx_seq_one_letter_code
_entity_poly.pdbx_strand_id
1 'polypeptide(L)'
;MKLLRTMMIIMGSFFLLGIGCTDQKQGVTTKLGQSEQVGDDIRVPHNERLHLSTDKKWIEQEGHQSDLIRLQWTAERAKPAIVWMDENGKDKTAIISHDKANNPEQQDHKHISFETTMSPTGQYPNQLFTRFEIPFDTDISEIRTHSSNFNVMSGILRVAGESGTNRDIQLSAVGKDNETTPRWAVRADSLEEAGDNTGANLQFVRYGDDGEVLDSPLTMRRSDGNIGIGTSEPDTKLDVNGDMLRLREKYTPASSTAACNQGQISWDDQYVYVCVAQNNWKRTELSSW
;
A
#
# COMPACT_ATOMS: atom_id res chain seq x y z
N MET A 1 84.25 -37.29 -31.86
CA MET A 1 84.66 -37.49 -30.45
C MET A 1 83.65 -38.44 -29.82
N LYS A 2 84.12 -39.63 -29.40
CA LYS A 2 83.49 -40.68 -28.55
C LYS A 2 81.97 -40.91 -28.69
N LEU A 3 81.51 -42.04 -29.28
CA LEU A 3 81.38 -43.38 -28.63
C LEU A 3 80.65 -43.25 -27.28
N LEU A 4 79.55 -43.95 -26.99
CA LEU A 4 79.34 -45.39 -27.08
C LEU A 4 77.85 -45.66 -26.71
N ARG A 5 77.08 -46.35 -27.56
CA ARG A 5 76.48 -47.71 -27.39
C ARG A 5 75.47 -47.84 -26.21
N THR A 6 74.38 -48.61 -26.29
CA THR A 6 74.28 -49.95 -26.89
C THR A 6 72.81 -50.38 -26.95
N MET A 7 72.42 -51.06 -28.05
CA MET A 7 71.66 -52.33 -28.13
C MET A 7 70.28 -52.42 -27.42
N MET A 8 69.21 -53.04 -27.95
CA MET A 8 69.07 -54.00 -29.05
C MET A 8 67.63 -54.57 -29.00
N ILE A 9 66.94 -54.63 -30.16
CA ILE A 9 66.20 -55.80 -30.73
C ILE A 9 64.99 -56.36 -29.92
N ILE A 10 63.86 -56.77 -30.49
CA ILE A 10 63.32 -56.82 -31.86
C ILE A 10 61.91 -57.44 -31.78
N MET A 11 61.10 -57.13 -32.80
CA MET A 11 60.02 -57.91 -33.44
C MET A 11 58.80 -58.44 -32.66
N GLY A 12 57.69 -58.36 -33.38
CA GLY A 12 56.67 -59.42 -33.42
C GLY A 12 55.27 -58.89 -33.14
N SER A 13 54.62 -58.09 -33.99
CA SER A 13 53.97 -58.46 -35.26
C SER A 13 52.82 -59.49 -35.14
N PHE A 14 51.64 -59.05 -35.59
CA PHE A 14 50.76 -59.69 -36.59
C PHE A 14 49.45 -60.42 -36.15
N PHE A 15 48.40 -60.21 -36.98
CA PHE A 15 47.10 -60.91 -37.16
C PHE A 15 45.89 -60.46 -36.30
N LEU A 16 44.62 -60.37 -36.78
CA LEU A 16 43.98 -60.32 -38.11
C LEU A 16 42.46 -59.98 -37.96
N LEU A 17 41.87 -59.39 -39.02
CA LEU A 17 40.47 -59.16 -39.44
C LEU A 17 39.24 -59.82 -38.75
N GLY A 18 38.09 -59.10 -38.77
CA GLY A 18 36.73 -59.69 -38.79
C GLY A 18 35.51 -58.75 -38.60
N ILE A 19 34.98 -58.20 -39.72
CA ILE A 19 33.58 -57.93 -40.17
C ILE A 19 32.41 -57.83 -39.13
N GLY A 20 31.53 -56.81 -39.27
CA GLY A 20 30.09 -56.96 -38.92
C GLY A 20 29.24 -55.68 -38.74
N CYS A 21 28.24 -55.50 -39.62
CA CYS A 21 27.19 -54.47 -39.75
C CYS A 21 26.58 -53.82 -38.48
N THR A 22 26.06 -52.59 -38.63
CA THR A 22 24.62 -52.30 -38.44
C THR A 22 24.17 -50.92 -38.93
N ASP A 23 22.95 -50.91 -39.44
CA ASP A 23 22.15 -49.83 -40.01
C ASP A 23 21.69 -48.74 -39.01
N GLN A 24 21.21 -47.65 -39.61
CA GLN A 24 19.92 -46.97 -39.34
C GLN A 24 19.98 -45.51 -38.86
N LYS A 25 19.61 -44.61 -39.79
CA LYS A 25 19.12 -43.24 -39.52
C LYS A 25 17.78 -43.31 -38.80
N GLN A 26 17.55 -42.44 -37.80
CA GLN A 26 16.46 -41.45 -37.79
C GLN A 26 16.23 -40.87 -36.39
N GLY A 27 15.83 -39.59 -36.39
CA GLY A 27 14.89 -39.05 -35.40
C GLY A 27 15.52 -38.49 -34.15
N VAL A 28 15.51 -37.15 -34.06
CA VAL A 28 15.72 -36.42 -32.82
C VAL A 28 14.78 -37.00 -31.76
N THR A 29 15.34 -37.74 -30.82
CA THR A 29 14.70 -38.05 -29.55
C THR A 29 15.26 -37.05 -28.55
N THR A 30 14.47 -36.03 -28.20
CA THR A 30 14.74 -35.23 -27.01
C THR A 30 14.61 -36.17 -25.83
N LYS A 31 15.73 -36.65 -25.29
CA LYS A 31 15.74 -37.33 -23.99
C LYS A 31 15.37 -36.28 -22.95
N LEU A 32 14.15 -36.35 -22.42
CA LEU A 32 13.89 -35.76 -21.11
C LEU A 32 14.86 -36.43 -20.13
N GLY A 33 15.72 -35.64 -19.49
CA GLY A 33 16.58 -36.13 -18.43
C GLY A 33 15.73 -36.82 -17.37
N GLN A 34 16.18 -37.96 -16.83
CA GLN A 34 15.51 -38.55 -15.68
C GLN A 34 15.73 -37.66 -14.46
N SER A 35 14.68 -37.37 -13.70
CA SER A 35 14.83 -36.68 -12.42
C SER A 35 15.56 -37.60 -11.44
N GLU A 36 16.77 -37.22 -11.02
CA GLU A 36 17.44 -37.91 -9.92
C GLU A 36 16.76 -37.54 -8.60
N GLN A 37 16.06 -38.50 -8.00
CA GLN A 37 15.53 -38.40 -6.64
C GLN A 37 16.68 -38.54 -5.63
N VAL A 38 16.82 -37.52 -4.78
CA VAL A 38 17.53 -37.61 -3.50
C VAL A 38 16.55 -37.07 -2.45
N GLY A 39 15.82 -37.95 -1.76
CA GLY A 39 14.80 -37.58 -0.77
C GLY A 39 13.41 -37.27 -1.35
N ASP A 40 12.56 -36.63 -0.55
CA ASP A 40 11.11 -36.40 -0.81
C ASP A 40 10.79 -35.24 -1.80
N ASP A 41 11.77 -34.78 -2.59
CA ASP A 41 11.61 -33.66 -3.52
C ASP A 41 11.18 -34.09 -4.95
N ILE A 42 10.27 -33.32 -5.56
CA ILE A 42 9.96 -33.37 -7.00
C ILE A 42 11.01 -32.54 -7.76
N ARG A 43 11.82 -33.19 -8.59
CA ARG A 43 12.64 -32.51 -9.62
C ARG A 43 11.96 -32.61 -10.98
N VAL A 44 11.61 -31.48 -11.57
CA VAL A 44 11.04 -31.40 -12.92
C VAL A 44 12.18 -31.56 -13.94
N PRO A 45 12.14 -32.58 -14.82
CA PRO A 45 13.10 -32.66 -15.91
C PRO A 45 12.76 -31.66 -17.02
N HIS A 46 13.80 -31.14 -17.67
CA HIS A 46 13.74 -29.98 -18.58
C HIS A 46 12.58 -30.07 -19.60
N ASN A 47 11.48 -29.38 -19.29
CA ASN A 47 10.55 -28.85 -20.26
C ASN A 47 10.86 -27.35 -20.39
N GLU A 48 10.68 -26.76 -21.57
CA GLU A 48 11.26 -25.44 -21.84
C GLU A 48 10.59 -24.29 -21.07
N ARG A 49 9.58 -24.50 -20.18
CA ARG A 49 8.89 -23.41 -19.47
C ARG A 49 8.47 -23.61 -17.99
N LEU A 50 7.81 -24.71 -17.54
CA LEU A 50 7.52 -25.04 -16.09
C LEU A 50 6.66 -26.32 -15.94
N HIS A 51 6.72 -27.07 -14.82
CA HIS A 51 5.68 -28.07 -14.42
C HIS A 51 5.56 -28.25 -12.89
N LEU A 52 4.33 -28.28 -12.34
CA LEU A 52 4.00 -28.50 -10.92
C LEU A 52 2.81 -29.46 -10.80
N SER A 53 2.82 -30.39 -9.83
CA SER A 53 1.83 -31.48 -9.68
C SER A 53 1.50 -31.77 -8.21
N THR A 54 0.24 -32.04 -7.91
CA THR A 54 -0.28 -32.16 -6.55
C THR A 54 -1.48 -33.11 -6.46
N ASP A 55 -1.53 -34.03 -5.49
CA ASP A 55 -2.37 -35.25 -5.57
C ASP A 55 -3.24 -35.61 -4.34
N LYS A 56 -3.52 -34.69 -3.38
CA LYS A 56 -4.39 -35.02 -2.21
C LYS A 56 -5.45 -33.96 -1.82
N LYS A 57 -6.63 -34.46 -1.41
CA LYS A 57 -7.71 -33.66 -0.80
C LYS A 57 -7.42 -33.34 0.67
N TRP A 58 -7.76 -32.12 1.07
CA TRP A 58 -7.58 -31.58 2.42
C TRP A 58 -8.53 -32.21 3.46
N ILE A 59 -8.00 -32.58 4.64
CA ILE A 59 -8.74 -33.00 5.85
C ILE A 59 -8.22 -32.20 7.05
N GLU A 60 -9.09 -31.36 7.62
CA GLU A 60 -8.78 -30.38 8.67
C GLU A 60 -8.17 -30.96 9.96
N GLN A 61 -8.62 -32.15 10.36
CA GLN A 61 -8.27 -32.77 11.65
C GLN A 61 -6.84 -33.37 11.66
N GLU A 62 -6.15 -33.40 10.52
CA GLU A 62 -4.89 -34.12 10.34
C GLU A 62 -3.67 -33.21 10.03
N GLY A 63 -3.85 -31.88 9.93
CA GLY A 63 -2.73 -30.94 9.79
C GLY A 63 -2.03 -30.94 8.41
N HIS A 64 -2.73 -31.32 7.34
CA HIS A 64 -2.15 -31.41 5.99
C HIS A 64 -2.03 -30.06 5.29
N GLN A 65 -0.88 -29.83 4.63
CA GLN A 65 -0.73 -28.80 3.60
C GLN A 65 -0.93 -29.43 2.22
N SER A 66 -2.02 -29.10 1.54
CA SER A 66 -2.26 -29.48 0.14
C SER A 66 -1.19 -28.87 -0.79
N ASP A 67 -1.08 -29.42 -2.00
CA ASP A 67 -0.94 -28.81 -3.32
C ASP A 67 -0.26 -27.43 -3.51
N LEU A 68 0.77 -27.10 -2.73
CA LEU A 68 1.42 -25.80 -2.73
C LEU A 68 2.80 -25.84 -3.40
N ILE A 69 3.13 -24.80 -4.19
CA ILE A 69 4.53 -24.47 -4.48
C ILE A 69 5.12 -23.94 -3.18
N ARG A 70 5.95 -24.75 -2.52
CA ARG A 70 6.62 -24.35 -1.29
C ARG A 70 7.91 -23.60 -1.62
N LEU A 71 7.93 -22.31 -1.29
CA LEU A 71 9.17 -21.52 -1.24
C LEU A 71 9.58 -21.42 0.23
N GLN A 72 10.66 -22.13 0.59
CA GLN A 72 11.11 -22.27 1.98
C GLN A 72 12.37 -21.44 2.24
N TRP A 73 12.43 -20.78 3.39
CA TRP A 73 13.68 -20.22 3.91
C TRP A 73 14.67 -21.35 4.21
N THR A 74 15.78 -21.36 3.49
CA THR A 74 16.85 -22.38 3.64
C THR A 74 17.91 -21.99 4.66
N ALA A 75 17.89 -20.73 5.12
CA ALA A 75 18.75 -20.18 6.16
C ALA A 75 18.04 -18.99 6.82
N GLU A 76 18.52 -18.57 8.00
CA GLU A 76 17.91 -17.51 8.81
C GLU A 76 17.68 -16.18 8.05
N ARG A 77 18.56 -15.84 7.11
CA ARG A 77 18.46 -14.61 6.30
C ARG A 77 18.19 -14.87 4.82
N ALA A 78 17.82 -16.10 4.47
CA ALA A 78 17.41 -16.40 3.11
C ALA A 78 16.17 -15.58 2.75
N LYS A 79 15.96 -15.35 1.45
CA LYS A 79 14.78 -14.66 0.95
C LYS A 79 14.18 -15.48 -0.18
N PRO A 80 13.19 -16.35 0.11
CA PRO A 80 12.48 -17.03 -0.94
C PRO A 80 11.81 -15.99 -1.85
N ALA A 81 12.04 -16.12 -3.15
CA ALA A 81 11.62 -15.14 -4.13
C ALA A 81 11.18 -15.79 -5.44
N ILE A 82 10.24 -15.13 -6.12
CA ILE A 82 9.95 -15.33 -7.53
C ILE A 82 10.45 -14.08 -8.25
N VAL A 83 11.36 -14.23 -9.21
CA VAL A 83 12.05 -13.12 -9.86
C VAL A 83 11.86 -13.20 -11.37
N TRP A 84 11.53 -12.07 -11.98
CA TRP A 84 11.50 -11.90 -13.43
C TRP A 84 12.71 -11.07 -13.85
N MET A 85 13.42 -11.56 -14.86
CA MET A 85 14.64 -10.96 -15.40
C MET A 85 14.42 -10.49 -16.83
N ASP A 86 15.23 -9.53 -17.29
CA ASP A 86 15.34 -9.20 -18.72
C ASP A 86 16.15 -10.25 -19.50
N GLU A 87 16.26 -10.05 -20.81
CA GLU A 87 16.98 -10.93 -21.73
C GLU A 87 18.47 -11.11 -21.40
N ASN A 88 19.03 -10.23 -20.58
CA ASN A 88 20.43 -10.28 -20.14
C ASN A 88 20.57 -10.90 -18.74
N GLY A 89 19.48 -11.43 -18.17
CA GLY A 89 19.46 -12.05 -16.85
C GLY A 89 19.44 -11.04 -15.70
N LYS A 90 19.05 -9.78 -15.95
CA LYS A 90 18.96 -8.75 -14.90
C LYS A 90 17.55 -8.61 -14.37
N ASP A 91 17.40 -8.69 -13.06
CA ASP A 91 16.11 -8.57 -12.35
C ASP A 91 15.35 -7.30 -12.73
N LYS A 92 14.03 -7.44 -12.91
CA LYS A 92 13.09 -6.34 -13.21
C LYS A 92 11.98 -6.20 -12.20
N THR A 93 11.40 -7.33 -11.81
CA THR A 93 10.33 -7.40 -10.81
C THR A 93 10.51 -8.66 -9.97
N ALA A 94 10.07 -8.61 -8.72
CA ALA A 94 10.12 -9.76 -7.84
C ALA A 94 8.95 -9.79 -6.85
N ILE A 95 8.58 -10.99 -6.42
CA ILE A 95 7.77 -11.23 -5.23
C ILE A 95 8.68 -11.89 -4.22
N ILE A 96 8.92 -11.25 -3.08
CA ILE A 96 9.95 -11.66 -2.13
C ILE A 96 9.38 -11.70 -0.72
N SER A 97 9.64 -12.78 -0.01
CA SER A 97 9.37 -12.85 1.42
C SER A 97 10.64 -12.51 2.21
N HIS A 98 10.55 -11.47 3.04
CA HIS A 98 11.62 -10.99 3.90
C HIS A 98 11.27 -11.29 5.35
N ASP A 99 12.02 -12.17 6.02
CA ASP A 99 11.92 -12.35 7.47
C ASP A 99 12.93 -11.42 8.17
N LYS A 100 14.22 -11.60 7.86
CA LYS A 100 15.33 -10.78 8.37
C LYS A 100 15.80 -9.72 7.38
N ALA A 101 16.28 -8.60 7.92
CA ALA A 101 17.04 -7.62 7.13
C ALA A 101 18.37 -8.22 6.62
N ASN A 102 18.90 -7.65 5.53
CA ASN A 102 20.23 -8.04 5.04
C ASN A 102 21.31 -7.65 6.05
N ASN A 103 21.24 -6.43 6.61
CA ASN A 103 22.14 -5.97 7.66
C ASN A 103 21.69 -6.52 9.04
N PRO A 104 22.57 -7.17 9.83
CA PRO A 104 22.21 -7.66 11.15
C PRO A 104 21.88 -6.62 12.21
N GLU A 105 22.31 -5.39 12.00
CA GLU A 105 22.03 -4.28 12.91
C GLU A 105 20.67 -3.63 12.65
N GLN A 106 20.01 -4.01 11.55
CA GLN A 106 18.68 -3.53 11.20
C GLN A 106 17.60 -4.44 11.79
N GLN A 107 16.43 -3.86 12.06
CA GLN A 107 15.25 -4.59 12.47
C GLN A 107 14.83 -5.60 11.39
N ASP A 108 14.23 -6.71 11.84
CA ASP A 108 13.60 -7.69 10.97
C ASP A 108 12.53 -7.04 10.07
N HIS A 109 12.42 -7.53 8.84
CA HIS A 109 11.54 -6.97 7.83
C HIS A 109 10.11 -7.54 7.92
N LYS A 110 9.97 -8.84 8.24
CA LYS A 110 8.70 -9.57 8.44
C LYS A 110 7.56 -9.21 7.47
N HIS A 111 7.84 -9.21 6.17
CA HIS A 111 6.83 -8.90 5.15
C HIS A 111 7.02 -9.69 3.85
N ILE A 112 5.93 -9.85 3.11
CA ILE A 112 5.99 -10.18 1.67
C ILE A 112 5.90 -8.88 0.87
N SER A 113 6.71 -8.76 -0.17
CA SER A 113 6.83 -7.56 -0.98
C SER A 113 6.67 -7.84 -2.47
N PHE A 114 6.17 -6.84 -3.18
CA PHE A 114 6.25 -6.71 -4.62
C PHE A 114 7.27 -5.62 -4.92
N GLU A 115 8.36 -6.02 -5.56
CA GLU A 115 9.47 -5.14 -5.85
C GLU A 115 9.57 -4.88 -7.36
N THR A 116 9.87 -3.64 -7.72
CA THR A 116 10.12 -3.26 -9.11
C THR A 116 11.38 -2.43 -9.20
N THR A 117 12.04 -2.50 -10.35
CA THR A 117 13.25 -1.72 -10.58
C THR A 117 13.00 -0.22 -10.52
N MET A 118 13.91 0.50 -9.88
CA MET A 118 13.99 1.95 -9.95
C MET A 118 14.32 2.42 -11.37
N SER A 119 13.88 3.64 -11.70
CA SER A 119 14.11 4.27 -13.01
C SER A 119 15.59 4.15 -13.45
N PRO A 120 15.87 3.80 -14.72
CA PRO A 120 17.23 3.75 -15.25
C PRO A 120 18.00 5.07 -15.16
N THR A 121 17.29 6.19 -15.03
CA THR A 121 17.85 7.54 -14.89
C THR A 121 17.77 8.08 -13.46
N GLY A 122 17.32 7.26 -12.51
CA GLY A 122 17.19 7.63 -11.09
C GLY A 122 18.47 7.43 -10.29
N GLN A 123 18.43 7.79 -9.00
CA GLN A 123 19.56 7.69 -8.07
C GLN A 123 20.04 6.24 -7.83
N TYR A 124 19.14 5.26 -7.86
CA TYR A 124 19.43 3.83 -7.64
C TYR A 124 19.09 3.00 -8.89
N PRO A 125 19.72 3.26 -10.04
CA PRO A 125 19.19 2.83 -11.32
C PRO A 125 19.16 1.31 -11.45
N ASN A 126 17.99 0.77 -11.84
CA ASN A 126 17.73 -0.65 -12.06
C ASN A 126 17.88 -1.57 -10.83
N GLN A 127 17.92 -1.04 -9.61
CA GLN A 127 17.85 -1.85 -8.40
C GLN A 127 16.38 -2.16 -8.07
N LEU A 128 16.09 -3.36 -7.58
CA LEU A 128 14.78 -3.70 -7.04
C LEU A 128 14.51 -2.91 -5.76
N PHE A 129 13.31 -2.34 -5.67
CA PHE A 129 12.83 -1.62 -4.50
C PHE A 129 11.39 -2.05 -4.22
N THR A 130 11.07 -2.23 -2.93
CA THR A 130 9.71 -2.48 -2.46
C THR A 130 8.78 -1.36 -2.88
N ARG A 131 7.69 -1.71 -3.56
CA ARG A 131 6.60 -0.78 -3.94
C ARG A 131 5.35 -0.97 -3.12
N PHE A 132 5.13 -2.23 -2.75
CA PHE A 132 3.98 -2.70 -2.01
C PHE A 132 4.47 -3.83 -1.12
N GLU A 133 4.13 -3.77 0.16
CA GLU A 133 4.42 -4.83 1.12
C GLU A 133 3.22 -5.09 2.03
N ILE A 134 3.12 -6.34 2.46
CA ILE A 134 2.14 -6.82 3.44
C ILE A 134 2.94 -7.51 4.55
N PRO A 135 2.96 -6.96 5.78
CA PRO A 135 3.56 -7.63 6.93
C PRO A 135 2.88 -8.96 7.27
N PHE A 136 3.61 -9.86 7.91
CA PHE A 136 3.08 -11.10 8.45
C PHE A 136 3.44 -11.23 9.95
N ASP A 137 2.85 -12.23 10.61
CA ASP A 137 2.90 -12.43 12.07
C ASP A 137 2.32 -11.25 12.87
N THR A 138 1.33 -10.57 12.28
CA THR A 138 0.58 -9.47 12.90
C THR A 138 -0.92 -9.74 12.84
N ASP A 139 -1.67 -9.24 13.83
CA ASP A 139 -3.14 -9.40 13.88
C ASP A 139 -3.88 -8.52 12.84
N ILE A 140 -3.15 -7.62 12.18
CA ILE A 140 -3.66 -6.73 11.13
C ILE A 140 -2.94 -6.99 9.81
N SER A 141 -3.69 -6.93 8.71
CA SER A 141 -3.11 -6.89 7.36
C SER A 141 -2.92 -5.44 6.96
N GLU A 142 -1.73 -4.91 7.24
CA GLU A 142 -1.35 -3.56 6.84
C GLU A 142 -0.76 -3.59 5.43
N ILE A 143 -1.17 -2.66 4.57
CA ILE A 143 -0.59 -2.50 3.24
C ILE A 143 0.28 -1.25 3.26
N ARG A 144 1.58 -1.41 3.02
CA ARG A 144 2.52 -0.29 2.95
C ARG A 144 3.02 -0.11 1.52
N THR A 145 3.19 1.15 1.13
CA THR A 145 3.73 1.51 -0.17
C THR A 145 4.84 2.55 0.00
N HIS A 146 5.83 2.54 -0.90
CA HIS A 146 6.99 3.43 -0.81
C HIS A 146 7.16 4.22 -2.10
N SER A 147 7.19 5.55 -1.98
CA SER A 147 7.28 6.48 -3.11
C SER A 147 6.22 6.22 -4.20
N SER A 148 4.98 6.03 -3.76
CA SER A 148 3.86 5.60 -4.61
C SER A 148 2.73 6.63 -4.62
N ASN A 149 2.02 6.73 -5.74
CA ASN A 149 0.74 7.43 -5.84
C ASN A 149 -0.39 6.40 -5.86
N PHE A 150 -1.44 6.62 -5.08
CA PHE A 150 -2.64 5.79 -5.11
C PHE A 150 -3.72 6.45 -5.99
N ASN A 151 -4.12 5.76 -7.06
CA ASN A 151 -5.12 6.25 -8.01
C ASN A 151 -6.29 5.27 -8.09
N VAL A 152 -7.51 5.77 -7.89
CA VAL A 152 -8.75 5.01 -8.12
C VAL A 152 -9.38 5.48 -9.43
N MET A 153 -9.23 4.70 -10.50
CA MET A 153 -9.77 5.04 -11.82
C MET A 153 -11.20 4.52 -11.97
N SER A 154 -12.13 5.41 -12.33
CA SER A 154 -13.53 5.08 -12.64
C SER A 154 -14.28 4.29 -11.55
N GLY A 155 -13.90 4.46 -10.27
CA GLY A 155 -14.47 3.75 -9.12
C GLY A 155 -14.52 4.60 -7.85
N ILE A 156 -14.77 3.97 -6.70
CA ILE A 156 -14.89 4.63 -5.39
C ILE A 156 -13.78 4.14 -4.46
N LEU A 157 -13.07 5.06 -3.81
CA LEU A 157 -12.30 4.74 -2.61
C LEU A 157 -13.27 4.59 -1.44
N ARG A 158 -13.44 3.36 -0.95
CA ARG A 158 -14.40 3.05 0.12
C ARG A 158 -13.67 2.70 1.41
N VAL A 159 -14.05 3.36 2.49
CA VAL A 159 -13.77 2.93 3.86
C VAL A 159 -15.09 2.43 4.44
N ALA A 160 -15.14 1.17 4.82
CA ALA A 160 -16.33 0.52 5.36
C ALA A 160 -15.97 -0.14 6.69
N GLY A 161 -16.93 -0.15 7.61
CA GLY A 161 -16.84 -0.79 8.92
C GLY A 161 -18.22 -1.23 9.35
N GLU A 162 -18.28 -2.05 10.40
CA GLU A 162 -19.55 -2.49 11.00
C GLU A 162 -20.31 -1.29 11.60
N SER A 163 -21.61 -1.45 11.84
CA SER A 163 -22.39 -0.43 12.56
C SER A 163 -21.73 -0.16 13.91
N GLY A 164 -21.67 1.11 14.33
CA GLY A 164 -21.06 1.48 15.60
C GLY A 164 -19.52 1.50 15.62
N THR A 165 -18.85 1.42 14.47
CA THR A 165 -17.38 1.54 14.37
C THR A 165 -16.97 2.88 13.81
N ASN A 166 -15.74 3.37 14.02
CA ASN A 166 -15.24 4.54 13.28
C ASN A 166 -14.76 4.13 11.89
N ARG A 167 -14.89 5.02 10.91
CA ARG A 167 -14.33 4.83 9.56
C ARG A 167 -13.49 6.04 9.23
N ASP A 168 -12.17 5.85 9.29
CA ASP A 168 -11.20 6.93 9.20
C ASP A 168 -10.41 6.85 7.91
N ILE A 169 -10.08 8.02 7.37
CA ILE A 169 -8.91 8.25 6.54
C ILE A 169 -7.93 9.06 7.39
N GLN A 170 -6.78 8.50 7.72
CA GLN A 170 -5.82 9.12 8.65
C GLN A 170 -4.61 9.72 7.91
N LEU A 171 -4.16 10.86 8.41
CA LEU A 171 -2.89 11.48 8.10
C LEU A 171 -1.99 11.29 9.33
N SER A 172 -0.92 10.53 9.18
CA SER A 172 -0.09 10.06 10.29
C SER A 172 1.37 10.48 10.15
N ALA A 173 2.05 10.66 11.29
CA ALA A 173 3.50 10.73 11.34
C ALA A 173 4.06 9.31 11.46
N VAL A 174 5.25 9.08 10.91
CA VAL A 174 5.96 7.81 11.03
C VAL A 174 7.11 7.98 12.02
N GLY A 175 7.14 7.12 13.03
CA GLY A 175 8.18 7.02 14.04
C GLY A 175 9.27 6.01 13.69
N LYS A 176 9.95 5.49 14.71
CA LYS A 176 10.87 4.37 14.55
C LYS A 176 10.09 3.10 14.21
N ASP A 177 10.77 2.14 13.60
CA ASP A 177 10.22 0.81 13.34
C ASP A 177 8.88 0.84 12.56
N ASN A 178 8.70 1.90 11.75
CA ASN A 178 7.51 2.20 10.98
C ASN A 178 6.20 2.31 11.79
N GLU A 179 6.30 2.56 13.10
CA GLU A 179 5.18 2.92 13.95
C GLU A 179 4.49 4.17 13.38
N THR A 180 3.17 4.13 13.23
CA THR A 180 2.40 5.27 12.76
C THR A 180 1.62 5.88 13.90
N THR A 181 1.78 7.19 14.08
CA THR A 181 0.99 7.97 15.05
C THR A 181 0.06 8.89 14.28
N PRO A 182 -1.28 8.76 14.40
CA PRO A 182 -2.22 9.62 13.69
C PRO A 182 -2.05 11.09 14.11
N ARG A 183 -2.32 12.00 13.19
CA ARG A 183 -2.26 13.47 13.39
C ARG A 183 -3.57 14.14 13.07
N TRP A 184 -4.18 13.68 11.99
CA TRP A 184 -5.50 14.12 11.56
C TRP A 184 -6.27 12.93 11.01
N ALA A 185 -7.59 12.96 11.11
CA ALA A 185 -8.44 12.07 10.35
C ALA A 185 -9.63 12.80 9.75
N VAL A 186 -10.06 12.34 8.59
CA VAL A 186 -11.43 12.52 8.12
C VAL A 186 -12.19 11.26 8.53
N ARG A 187 -13.20 11.43 9.38
CA ARG A 187 -13.89 10.33 10.06
C ARG A 187 -15.38 10.37 9.77
N ALA A 188 -15.97 9.22 9.47
CA ALA A 188 -17.35 8.96 9.85
C ALA A 188 -17.37 8.38 11.26
N ASP A 189 -18.11 8.97 12.20
CA ASP A 189 -18.08 8.63 13.63
C ASP A 189 -18.95 7.42 13.99
N SER A 190 -18.62 6.74 15.07
CA SER A 190 -19.24 5.48 15.48
C SER A 190 -20.72 5.57 15.93
N LEU A 191 -21.44 6.66 15.62
CA LEU A 191 -22.85 6.75 15.95
C LEU A 191 -23.66 5.74 15.12
N GLU A 192 -24.48 4.94 15.80
CA GLU A 192 -25.28 3.89 15.15
C GLU A 192 -26.30 4.47 14.16
N GLU A 193 -26.39 3.85 12.99
CA GLU A 193 -27.32 4.27 11.93
C GLU A 193 -28.68 3.59 12.13
N ALA A 194 -29.51 4.18 12.99
CA ALA A 194 -30.82 3.63 13.36
C ALA A 194 -31.92 3.79 12.27
N GLY A 195 -31.65 4.53 11.18
CA GLY A 195 -32.61 4.85 10.13
C GLY A 195 -32.79 6.36 9.92
N ASP A 196 -33.62 6.76 8.94
CA ASP A 196 -33.99 8.17 8.68
C ASP A 196 -32.80 9.14 8.55
N ASN A 197 -31.68 8.67 7.98
CA ASN A 197 -30.41 9.39 7.85
C ASN A 197 -29.74 9.79 9.18
N THR A 198 -30.25 9.33 10.32
CA THR A 198 -29.57 9.47 11.63
C THR A 198 -28.38 8.53 11.73
N GLY A 199 -27.43 8.84 12.61
CA GLY A 199 -26.21 8.06 12.81
C GLY A 199 -24.94 8.76 12.33
N ALA A 200 -23.94 7.96 11.99
CA ALA A 200 -22.55 8.38 11.74
C ALA A 200 -22.39 9.77 11.09
N ASN A 201 -21.85 10.72 11.86
CA ASN A 201 -21.56 12.07 11.40
C ASN A 201 -20.18 12.16 10.76
N LEU A 202 -19.99 13.15 9.88
CA LEU A 202 -18.66 13.44 9.31
C LEU A 202 -17.90 14.37 10.24
N GLN A 203 -16.65 14.02 10.55
CA GLN A 203 -15.78 14.77 11.45
C GLN A 203 -14.38 14.96 10.85
N PHE A 204 -13.78 16.11 11.12
CA PHE A 204 -12.34 16.33 10.99
C PHE A 204 -11.74 16.23 12.38
N VAL A 205 -10.96 15.17 12.63
CA VAL A 205 -10.41 14.82 13.95
C VAL A 205 -8.94 15.18 14.02
N ARG A 206 -8.49 15.70 15.15
CA ARG A 206 -7.06 15.95 15.45
C ARG A 206 -6.55 15.02 16.54
N TYR A 207 -5.27 14.64 16.44
CA TYR A 207 -4.61 13.72 17.36
C TYR A 207 -3.34 14.33 17.98
N GLY A 208 -2.94 13.82 19.15
CA GLY A 208 -1.75 14.20 19.91
C GLY A 208 -0.45 13.62 19.37
N ASP A 209 0.67 13.98 20.00
CA ASP A 209 1.98 13.36 19.76
C ASP A 209 2.08 11.92 20.25
N ASP A 210 1.22 11.54 21.18
CA ASP A 210 1.02 10.18 21.69
C ASP A 210 0.01 9.36 20.87
N GLY A 211 -0.65 9.96 19.88
CA GLY A 211 -1.64 9.29 19.03
C GLY A 211 -3.05 9.24 19.61
N GLU A 212 -3.27 9.86 20.77
CA GLU A 212 -4.59 9.96 21.38
C GLU A 212 -5.44 11.02 20.65
N VAL A 213 -6.76 10.81 20.59
CA VAL A 213 -7.70 11.78 20.00
C VAL A 213 -7.71 13.04 20.85
N LEU A 214 -7.60 14.20 20.21
CA LEU A 214 -7.74 15.50 20.87
C LEU A 214 -9.18 16.00 20.76
N ASP A 215 -9.66 16.22 19.53
CA ASP A 215 -11.00 16.77 19.27
C ASP A 215 -11.41 16.64 17.79
N SER A 216 -12.66 17.06 17.50
CA SER A 216 -13.21 17.20 16.14
C SER A 216 -13.60 18.66 15.86
N PRO A 217 -12.67 19.53 15.45
CA PRO A 217 -12.92 20.97 15.23
C PRO A 217 -13.98 21.29 14.16
N LEU A 218 -14.32 20.34 13.29
CA LEU A 218 -15.39 20.50 12.32
C LEU A 218 -16.21 19.22 12.25
N THR A 219 -17.49 19.33 12.60
CA THR A 219 -18.44 18.23 12.48
C THR A 219 -19.60 18.64 11.58
N MET A 220 -20.05 17.71 10.76
CA MET A 220 -21.26 17.84 9.97
C MET A 220 -22.19 16.69 10.32
N ARG A 221 -23.32 17.05 10.92
CA ARG A 221 -24.32 16.07 11.31
C ARG A 221 -24.94 15.43 10.08
N ARG A 222 -25.06 14.11 10.06
CA ARG A 222 -25.68 13.38 8.93
C ARG A 222 -27.18 13.63 8.85
N SER A 223 -27.84 13.76 10.01
CA SER A 223 -29.30 13.88 10.12
C SER A 223 -29.88 15.16 9.54
N ASP A 224 -29.17 16.29 9.69
CA ASP A 224 -29.67 17.62 9.32
C ASP A 224 -28.65 18.48 8.56
N GLY A 225 -27.41 17.99 8.39
CA GLY A 225 -26.33 18.70 7.72
C GLY A 225 -25.80 19.91 8.49
N ASN A 226 -26.19 20.11 9.75
CA ASN A 226 -25.73 21.25 10.52
C ASN A 226 -24.21 21.13 10.75
N ILE A 227 -23.51 22.23 10.46
CA ILE A 227 -22.05 22.32 10.57
C ILE A 227 -21.72 22.98 11.89
N GLY A 228 -21.06 22.20 12.75
CA GLY A 228 -20.46 22.69 13.96
C GLY A 228 -19.00 23.03 13.70
N ILE A 229 -18.70 24.32 13.67
CA ILE A 229 -17.30 24.79 13.75
C ILE A 229 -16.98 24.83 15.25
N GLY A 230 -16.24 23.83 15.75
CA GLY A 230 -15.94 23.63 17.17
C GLY A 230 -17.03 22.89 17.99
N THR A 231 -18.03 22.27 17.36
CA THR A 231 -19.08 21.48 18.05
C THR A 231 -19.54 20.30 17.20
N SER A 232 -20.05 19.23 17.82
CA SER A 232 -20.60 18.05 17.14
C SER A 232 -22.14 18.01 17.10
N GLU A 233 -22.81 18.85 17.90
CA GLU A 233 -24.28 18.93 18.00
C GLU A 233 -24.80 20.35 17.70
N PRO A 234 -24.66 20.87 16.46
CA PRO A 234 -25.21 22.17 16.09
C PRO A 234 -26.76 22.18 16.07
N ASP A 235 -27.36 23.00 16.95
CA ASP A 235 -28.82 23.18 17.11
C ASP A 235 -29.45 24.04 16.00
N THR A 236 -28.70 25.03 15.54
CA THR A 236 -28.96 25.83 14.35
C THR A 236 -27.64 26.02 13.61
N LYS A 237 -27.67 26.50 12.38
CA LYS A 237 -26.45 26.70 11.60
C LYS A 237 -25.67 27.90 12.16
N LEU A 238 -24.43 27.67 12.62
CA LEU A 238 -23.39 28.61 13.07
C LEU A 238 -23.80 29.94 13.76
N ASP A 239 -23.46 29.99 15.04
CA ASP A 239 -23.32 31.14 15.95
C ASP A 239 -21.83 31.59 16.04
N VAL A 240 -21.56 32.88 16.26
CA VAL A 240 -20.19 33.44 16.27
C VAL A 240 -19.92 34.20 17.58
N ASN A 241 -19.36 33.52 18.58
CA ASN A 241 -19.08 34.10 19.89
C ASN A 241 -17.69 34.80 19.95
N GLY A 242 -17.63 36.07 19.56
CA GLY A 242 -16.49 36.95 19.83
C GLY A 242 -16.93 38.41 19.95
N ASP A 243 -16.21 39.24 20.73
CA ASP A 243 -16.46 40.69 20.95
C ASP A 243 -16.53 41.47 19.63
N MET A 244 -15.88 40.87 18.62
CA MET A 244 -15.89 41.26 17.23
C MET A 244 -15.97 39.99 16.38
N LEU A 245 -17.12 39.78 15.75
CA LEU A 245 -17.20 39.00 14.53
C LEU A 245 -16.53 39.82 13.44
N ARG A 246 -15.25 39.54 13.19
CA ARG A 246 -14.50 40.26 12.16
C ARG A 246 -14.99 39.86 10.78
N LEU A 247 -15.95 40.63 10.28
CA LEU A 247 -16.27 40.75 8.87
C LEU A 247 -15.19 41.65 8.27
N ARG A 248 -14.12 41.02 7.76
CA ARG A 248 -12.90 41.71 7.34
C ARG A 248 -13.15 42.81 6.29
N GLU A 249 -14.25 42.72 5.55
CA GLU A 249 -14.60 43.57 4.42
C GLU A 249 -15.79 44.48 4.75
N LYS A 250 -15.68 45.75 4.36
CA LYS A 250 -16.74 46.76 4.54
C LYS A 250 -17.84 46.61 3.48
N TYR A 251 -19.04 47.15 3.73
CA TYR A 251 -20.17 47.17 2.78
C TYR A 251 -21.19 48.29 3.05
N THR A 252 -21.46 49.13 2.02
CA THR A 252 -22.47 50.22 2.05
C THR A 252 -23.63 49.94 1.07
N PRO A 253 -24.88 49.80 1.53
CA PRO A 253 -26.06 49.71 0.64
C PRO A 253 -26.34 51.01 -0.15
N ALA A 254 -26.67 50.92 -1.44
CA ALA A 254 -26.86 52.06 -2.36
C ALA A 254 -28.13 52.91 -2.11
N SER A 255 -29.17 52.33 -1.53
CA SER A 255 -30.40 53.00 -1.08
C SER A 255 -31.05 52.17 0.06
N SER A 256 -32.03 52.70 0.81
CA SER A 256 -32.73 51.95 1.87
C SER A 256 -33.58 50.78 1.35
N THR A 257 -33.87 50.80 0.05
CA THR A 257 -34.58 49.75 -0.68
C THR A 257 -33.63 48.80 -1.42
N ALA A 258 -32.32 48.84 -1.11
CA ALA A 258 -31.34 47.86 -1.59
C ALA A 258 -31.57 46.47 -0.97
N ALA A 259 -31.08 45.40 -1.61
CA ALA A 259 -31.45 44.00 -1.30
C ALA A 259 -30.76 43.38 -0.05
N CYS A 260 -31.42 42.44 0.68
CA CYS A 260 -30.90 41.68 1.86
C CYS A 260 -31.84 40.59 2.48
N ASN A 261 -31.31 39.71 3.36
CA ASN A 261 -32.05 38.68 4.14
C ASN A 261 -32.13 38.96 5.64
N GLN A 262 -33.25 38.58 6.28
CA GLN A 262 -33.45 38.75 7.72
C GLN A 262 -32.31 38.11 8.54
N GLY A 263 -31.74 38.88 9.47
CA GLY A 263 -30.65 38.44 10.35
C GLY A 263 -29.25 38.74 9.83
N GLN A 264 -29.12 39.25 8.61
CA GLN A 264 -27.82 39.71 8.08
C GLN A 264 -27.37 41.03 8.70
N ILE A 265 -26.08 41.08 9.03
CA ILE A 265 -25.40 42.21 9.69
C ILE A 265 -24.18 42.59 8.86
N SER A 266 -24.02 43.89 8.53
CA SER A 266 -22.87 44.44 7.80
C SER A 266 -22.49 45.85 8.28
N TRP A 267 -21.33 46.37 7.86
CA TRP A 267 -20.80 47.63 8.35
C TRP A 267 -19.98 48.39 7.29
N ASP A 268 -19.94 49.73 7.36
CA ASP A 268 -18.98 50.59 6.66
C ASP A 268 -18.36 51.62 7.62
N ASP A 269 -17.62 52.59 7.08
CA ASP A 269 -16.94 53.60 7.89
C ASP A 269 -17.90 54.50 8.71
N GLN A 270 -19.21 54.51 8.38
CA GLN A 270 -20.20 55.39 8.97
C GLN A 270 -21.40 54.67 9.62
N TYR A 271 -21.70 53.41 9.30
CA TYR A 271 -22.93 52.74 9.73
C TYR A 271 -22.78 51.22 9.97
N VAL A 272 -23.55 50.67 10.92
CA VAL A 272 -23.92 49.24 10.95
C VAL A 272 -25.32 49.09 10.35
N TYR A 273 -25.45 48.14 9.43
CA TYR A 273 -26.68 47.83 8.72
C TYR A 273 -27.21 46.47 9.18
N VAL A 274 -28.48 46.40 9.58
CA VAL A 274 -29.20 45.14 9.87
C VAL A 274 -30.38 45.04 8.91
N CYS A 275 -30.46 43.92 8.20
CA CYS A 275 -31.62 43.62 7.39
C CYS A 275 -32.70 43.02 8.28
N VAL A 276 -33.77 43.76 8.50
CA VAL A 276 -34.82 43.37 9.44
C VAL A 276 -35.97 42.63 8.76
N ALA A 277 -36.12 42.85 7.45
CA ALA A 277 -37.05 42.19 6.56
C ALA A 277 -36.50 42.31 5.13
N GLN A 278 -37.05 41.53 4.21
CA GLN A 278 -36.60 41.50 2.82
C GLN A 278 -36.48 42.91 2.20
N ASN A 279 -35.31 43.24 1.64
CA ASN A 279 -34.97 44.51 0.96
C ASN A 279 -35.27 45.76 1.79
N ASN A 280 -35.23 45.60 3.11
CA ASN A 280 -35.50 46.67 4.03
C ASN A 280 -34.34 46.75 5.01
N TRP A 281 -33.38 47.58 4.62
CA TRP A 281 -32.25 47.90 5.47
C TRP A 281 -32.67 48.93 6.48
N LYS A 282 -32.36 48.61 7.73
CA LYS A 282 -32.23 49.63 8.75
C LYS A 282 -30.76 49.74 9.10
N ARG A 283 -30.38 50.94 9.53
CA ARG A 283 -29.01 51.23 9.94
C ARG A 283 -29.00 52.03 11.21
N THR A 284 -27.90 51.89 11.93
CA THR A 284 -27.52 52.79 13.00
C THR A 284 -26.22 53.46 12.61
N GLU A 285 -26.13 54.77 12.84
CA GLU A 285 -24.89 55.52 12.64
C GLU A 285 -23.85 55.08 13.66
N LEU A 286 -22.62 54.90 13.18
CA LEU A 286 -21.45 54.70 14.01
C LEU A 286 -20.87 56.07 14.33
N SER A 287 -20.61 56.32 15.60
CA SER A 287 -19.97 57.54 16.05
C SER A 287 -18.78 57.21 16.93
N SER A 288 -17.80 58.10 16.95
CA SER A 288 -16.70 58.02 17.90
C SER A 288 -17.20 58.36 19.30
N TRP A 289 -16.77 57.57 20.28
CA TRP A 289 -17.04 57.77 21.70
C TRP A 289 -16.08 58.77 22.33
#